data_AF-A0A7W0X9G0-F1
#
_entry.id   AF-A0A7W0X9G0-F1
#
_cell.length_a   1.000
_cell.length_b   1.000
_cell.length_c   1.000
_cell.angle_alpha   90.00
_cell.angle_beta   90.00
_cell.angle_gamma   90.00
#
_symmetry.space_group_name_H-M   'P 1'
#
loop_
_entity.id
_entity.type
_entity.pdbx_description
1 polymer ?
#
loop_
_entity_poly.entity_id
_entity_poly.type
_entity_poly.pdbx_seq_one_letter_code
_entity_poly.pdbx_strand_id
1 'polypeptide(L)'
;DEASLALGVDRESFLRWVTIHELVHALQFGGVPWLRDHLGALLGEYLDTLDVKITSGPGGPTPSLPNPADLVARFREGGLAGLVQTRRQHAILERLQVTMAVLEGHAEHVMDALAPGLVPEHEGLRAAMEHRRDSRSAPQRVLMRLLGMEMKMRQYREGKAFCDAVAAEGGATLLRTVWDAPEALPDASELVHPERWIARRSAAAA
;
A
#
# COMPACT_ATOMS: atom_id res chain seq x y z
N ASP A 1 -10.37 -18.54 14.27
CA ASP A 1 -10.34 -19.01 15.67
C ASP A 1 -9.00 -18.73 16.32
N GLU A 2 -7.89 -19.24 15.80
CA GLU A 2 -6.55 -18.98 16.38
C GLU A 2 -6.17 -17.49 16.42
N ALA A 3 -6.52 -16.70 15.40
CA ALA A 3 -6.16 -15.29 15.32
C ALA A 3 -6.86 -14.39 16.37
N SER A 4 -8.17 -14.58 16.59
CA SER A 4 -8.93 -13.83 17.58
C SER A 4 -8.54 -14.25 19.00
N LEU A 5 -8.30 -15.55 19.23
CA LEU A 5 -7.80 -16.06 20.51
C LEU A 5 -6.41 -15.52 20.85
N ALA A 6 -5.49 -15.48 19.87
CA ALA A 6 -4.15 -14.92 20.06
C ALA A 6 -4.15 -13.41 20.36
N LEU A 7 -5.23 -12.71 20.00
CA LEU A 7 -5.44 -11.28 20.27
C LEU A 7 -6.22 -11.02 21.56
N GLY A 8 -6.84 -12.05 22.15
CA GLY A 8 -7.71 -11.89 23.32
C GLY A 8 -8.97 -11.07 23.03
N VAL A 9 -9.46 -11.09 21.78
CA VAL A 9 -10.63 -10.31 21.35
C VAL A 9 -11.80 -11.21 21.01
N ASP A 10 -13.02 -10.66 21.10
CA ASP A 10 -14.22 -11.36 20.64
C ASP A 10 -14.10 -11.73 19.15
N ARG A 11 -14.53 -12.95 18.83
CA ARG A 11 -14.41 -13.53 17.50
C ARG A 11 -15.34 -12.86 16.50
N GLU A 12 -16.57 -12.57 16.90
CA GLU A 12 -17.56 -11.96 16.01
C GLU A 12 -17.13 -10.54 15.65
N SER A 13 -16.73 -9.74 16.63
CA SER A 13 -16.19 -8.40 16.42
C SER A 13 -14.92 -8.43 15.54
N PHE A 14 -14.00 -9.37 15.78
CA PHE A 14 -12.82 -9.54 14.94
C PHE A 14 -13.18 -9.86 13.47
N LEU A 15 -14.07 -10.82 13.24
CA LEU A 15 -14.48 -11.18 11.89
C LEU A 15 -15.21 -10.03 11.20
N ARG A 16 -16.04 -9.29 11.93
CA ARG A 16 -16.75 -8.13 11.40
C ARG A 16 -15.80 -7.01 11.02
N TRP A 17 -14.81 -6.73 11.87
CA TRP A 17 -13.74 -5.79 11.57
C TRP A 17 -13.00 -6.14 10.28
N VAL A 18 -12.54 -7.39 10.17
CA VAL A 18 -11.87 -7.87 8.94
C VAL A 18 -12.80 -7.78 7.74
N THR A 19 -14.07 -8.18 7.89
CA THR A 19 -15.04 -8.14 6.78
C THR A 19 -15.27 -6.71 6.27
N ILE A 20 -15.41 -5.74 7.17
CA ILE A 20 -15.57 -4.33 6.78
C ILE A 20 -14.29 -3.84 6.09
N HIS A 21 -13.11 -4.17 6.64
CA HIS A 21 -11.83 -3.81 6.03
C HIS A 21 -11.68 -4.35 4.60
N GLU A 22 -11.96 -5.64 4.39
CA GLU A 22 -11.90 -6.25 3.06
C GLU A 22 -12.96 -5.68 2.12
N LEU A 23 -14.16 -5.35 2.63
CA LEU A 23 -15.20 -4.71 1.84
C LEU A 23 -14.79 -3.31 1.38
N VAL A 24 -14.11 -2.53 2.23
CA VAL A 24 -13.59 -1.21 1.83
C VAL A 24 -12.58 -1.35 0.69
N HIS A 25 -11.64 -2.29 0.78
CA HIS A 25 -10.71 -2.58 -0.31
C HIS A 25 -11.45 -3.03 -1.58
N ALA A 26 -12.42 -3.93 -1.46
CA ALA A 26 -13.23 -4.37 -2.59
C ALA A 26 -13.97 -3.19 -3.27
N LEU A 27 -14.48 -2.25 -2.49
CA LEU A 27 -15.12 -1.03 -2.99
C LEU A 27 -14.12 -0.05 -3.61
N GLN A 28 -12.91 0.10 -3.06
CA GLN A 28 -11.86 0.91 -3.68
C GLN A 28 -11.46 0.33 -5.05
N PHE A 29 -11.15 -0.97 -5.11
CA PHE A 29 -10.74 -1.64 -6.35
C PHE A 29 -11.88 -1.90 -7.34
N GLY A 30 -13.14 -1.84 -6.90
CA GLY A 30 -14.32 -1.96 -7.76
C GLY A 30 -14.91 -0.63 -8.18
N GLY A 31 -14.75 0.41 -7.37
CA GLY A 31 -15.36 1.74 -7.55
C GLY A 31 -14.43 2.80 -8.11
N VAL A 32 -13.10 2.58 -8.09
CA VAL A 32 -12.11 3.48 -8.69
C VAL A 32 -11.58 2.85 -9.98
N PRO A 33 -12.07 3.24 -11.17
CA PRO A 33 -11.82 2.51 -12.43
C PRO A 33 -10.35 2.44 -12.82
N TRP A 34 -9.58 3.49 -12.52
CA TRP A 34 -8.18 3.61 -12.92
C TRP A 34 -7.20 2.88 -11.97
N LEU A 35 -7.64 2.49 -10.76
CA LEU A 35 -6.73 2.06 -9.70
C LEU A 35 -5.96 0.79 -10.04
N ARG A 36 -6.66 -0.22 -10.61
CA ARG A 36 -6.07 -1.50 -11.01
C ARG A 36 -5.03 -1.30 -12.10
N ASP A 37 -5.38 -0.53 -13.12
CA ASP A 37 -4.51 -0.26 -14.26
C ASP A 37 -3.29 0.56 -13.84
N HIS A 38 -3.47 1.52 -12.94
CA HIS A 38 -2.38 2.34 -12.41
C HIS A 38 -1.35 1.51 -11.62
N LEU A 39 -1.80 0.67 -10.68
CA LEU A 39 -0.93 -0.21 -9.92
C LEU A 39 -0.26 -1.25 -10.83
N GLY A 40 -1.00 -1.80 -11.79
CA GLY A 40 -0.47 -2.71 -12.81
C GLY A 40 0.62 -2.06 -13.66
N ALA A 41 0.42 -0.80 -14.09
CA ALA A 41 1.39 -0.04 -14.86
C ALA A 41 2.66 0.28 -14.05
N LEU A 42 2.53 0.68 -12.77
CA LEU A 42 3.67 0.89 -11.88
C LEU A 42 4.48 -0.39 -11.67
N LEU A 43 3.81 -1.52 -11.44
CA LEU A 43 4.47 -2.81 -11.29
C LEU A 43 5.15 -3.24 -12.59
N GLY A 44 4.47 -3.08 -13.73
CA GLY A 44 5.02 -3.36 -15.06
C GLY A 44 6.28 -2.53 -15.33
N GLU A 45 6.22 -1.22 -15.08
CA GLU A 45 7.37 -0.33 -15.23
C GLU A 45 8.54 -0.75 -14.32
N TYR A 46 8.25 -1.16 -13.09
CA TYR A 46 9.28 -1.67 -12.19
C TYR A 46 9.91 -2.97 -12.71
N LEU A 47 9.11 -3.93 -13.17
CA LEU A 47 9.59 -5.20 -13.71
C LEU A 47 10.43 -5.01 -14.98
N ASP A 48 10.06 -4.07 -15.85
CA ASP A 48 10.83 -3.72 -17.05
C ASP A 48 12.24 -3.22 -16.70
N THR A 49 12.41 -2.55 -15.56
CA THR A 49 13.74 -2.10 -15.11
C THR A 49 14.63 -3.23 -14.58
N LEU A 50 14.05 -4.40 -14.27
CA LEU A 50 14.79 -5.54 -13.70
C LEU A 50 15.41 -6.45 -14.77
N ASP A 51 15.28 -6.12 -16.07
CA ASP A 51 15.77 -6.92 -17.20
C ASP A 51 15.30 -8.39 -17.10
N VAL A 52 14.05 -8.59 -16.65
CA VAL A 52 13.43 -9.92 -16.53
C VAL A 52 13.09 -10.39 -17.94
N LYS A 53 14.02 -11.11 -18.56
CA LYS A 53 13.77 -11.81 -19.81
C LYS A 53 12.73 -12.91 -19.55
N ILE A 54 11.50 -12.70 -20.00
CA ILE A 54 10.50 -13.77 -20.13
C ILE A 54 10.98 -14.68 -21.27
N THR A 55 11.70 -15.75 -20.95
CA THR A 55 12.06 -16.76 -21.94
C THR A 55 10.84 -17.62 -22.24
N SER A 56 10.27 -17.49 -23.44
CA SER A 56 9.22 -18.39 -23.93
C SER A 56 9.83 -19.79 -24.17
N GLY A 57 9.46 -20.75 -23.32
CA GLY A 57 9.77 -22.17 -23.50
C GLY A 57 8.57 -22.94 -24.09
N PRO A 58 8.71 -24.25 -24.39
CA PRO A 58 7.68 -25.05 -25.06
C PRO A 58 6.37 -25.26 -24.27
N GLY A 59 6.21 -24.62 -23.10
CA GLY A 59 5.06 -24.78 -22.19
C GLY A 59 4.37 -23.46 -21.78
N GLY A 60 4.64 -22.34 -22.46
CA GLY A 60 4.10 -21.02 -22.13
C GLY A 60 5.11 -20.08 -21.47
N PRO A 61 4.72 -18.82 -21.17
CA PRO A 61 5.62 -17.85 -20.54
C PRO A 61 5.93 -18.27 -19.10
N THR A 62 7.10 -18.85 -18.90
CA THR A 62 7.66 -19.10 -17.57
C THR A 62 8.56 -17.92 -17.17
N PRO A 63 8.33 -17.24 -16.04
CA PRO A 63 9.22 -16.21 -15.55
C PRO A 63 10.58 -16.85 -15.23
N SER A 64 11.60 -16.48 -16.01
CA SER A 64 12.99 -16.85 -15.74
C SER A 64 13.51 -15.88 -14.67
N LEU A 65 13.50 -16.30 -13.41
CA LEU A 65 14.25 -15.61 -12.36
C LEU A 65 15.75 -15.73 -12.68
N PRO A 66 16.54 -14.65 -12.57
CA PRO A 66 17.98 -14.73 -12.76
C PRO A 66 18.59 -15.82 -11.87
N ASN A 67 19.50 -16.63 -12.42
CA ASN A 67 20.20 -17.64 -11.65
C ASN A 67 20.93 -16.96 -10.47
N PRO A 68 20.81 -17.47 -9.23
CA PRO A 68 21.56 -16.96 -8.09
C PRO A 68 23.07 -16.82 -8.36
N ALA A 69 23.64 -17.70 -9.19
CA ALA A 69 25.04 -17.63 -9.61
C ALA A 69 25.35 -16.41 -10.49
N ASP A 70 24.44 -16.04 -11.40
CA ASP A 70 24.58 -14.86 -12.28
C ASP A 70 24.42 -13.57 -11.49
N LEU A 71 23.54 -13.57 -10.48
CA LEU A 71 23.37 -12.46 -9.54
C LEU A 71 24.67 -12.22 -8.75
N VAL A 72 25.30 -13.29 -8.25
CA VAL A 72 26.58 -13.22 -7.51
C VAL A 72 27.75 -12.83 -8.42
N ALA A 73 27.76 -13.29 -9.67
CA ALA A 73 28.77 -12.88 -10.66
C ALA A 73 28.67 -11.38 -10.97
N ARG A 74 27.45 -10.88 -11.23
CA ARG A 74 27.18 -9.43 -11.40
C ARG A 74 27.54 -8.62 -10.16
N PHE A 75 27.36 -9.20 -8.97
CA PHE A 75 27.76 -8.58 -7.70
C PHE A 75 29.29 -8.45 -7.54
N ARG A 76 30.04 -9.44 -8.04
CA ARG A 76 31.52 -9.43 -8.04
C ARG A 76 32.09 -8.50 -9.10
N GLU A 77 31.47 -8.40 -10.27
CA GLU A 77 31.92 -7.53 -11.36
C GLU A 77 31.50 -6.06 -11.18
N GLY A 78 30.37 -5.79 -10.53
CA GLY A 78 29.80 -4.45 -10.38
C GLY A 78 30.08 -3.73 -9.06
N GLY A 79 30.66 -4.38 -8.05
CA GLY A 79 30.78 -3.81 -6.70
C GLY A 79 29.42 -3.31 -6.17
N LEU A 80 29.43 -2.45 -5.14
CA LEU A 80 28.21 -1.93 -4.49
C LEU A 80 27.17 -1.29 -5.44
N ALA A 81 27.51 -1.02 -6.70
CA ALA A 81 26.59 -0.51 -7.72
C ALA A 81 25.49 -1.51 -8.12
N GLY A 82 25.67 -2.82 -7.90
CA GLY A 82 24.63 -3.83 -8.13
C GLY A 82 23.51 -3.87 -7.07
N LEU A 83 23.69 -3.16 -5.94
CA LEU A 83 22.73 -3.04 -4.84
C LEU A 83 21.99 -1.70 -4.82
N VAL A 84 22.41 -0.74 -5.63
CA VAL A 84 21.78 0.58 -5.67
C VAL A 84 20.62 0.49 -6.66
N GLN A 85 19.38 0.44 -6.14
CA GLN A 85 18.21 0.73 -6.96
C GLN A 85 18.50 1.98 -7.78
N THR A 86 18.31 1.90 -9.10
CA THR A 86 18.48 3.08 -9.95
C THR A 86 17.52 4.18 -9.50
N ARG A 87 17.85 5.46 -9.73
CA ARG A 87 16.93 6.58 -9.41
C ARG A 87 15.54 6.37 -10.01
N ARG A 88 15.47 5.72 -11.18
CA ARG A 88 14.22 5.33 -11.84
C ARG A 88 13.45 4.26 -11.05
N GLN A 89 14.10 3.17 -10.67
CA GLN A 89 13.50 2.12 -9.82
C GLN A 89 12.96 2.71 -8.51
N HIS A 90 13.74 3.59 -7.89
CA HIS A 90 13.33 4.24 -6.65
C HIS A 90 12.07 5.09 -6.82
N ALA A 91 11.98 5.90 -7.88
CA ALA A 91 10.81 6.73 -8.15
C ALA A 91 9.54 5.91 -8.42
N ILE A 92 9.65 4.79 -9.13
CA ILE A 92 8.50 3.89 -9.39
C ILE A 92 8.02 3.26 -8.08
N LEU A 93 8.95 2.74 -7.27
CA LEU A 93 8.65 2.15 -5.98
C LEU A 93 8.06 3.16 -5.01
N GLU A 94 8.54 4.39 -5.00
CA GLU A 94 7.99 5.46 -4.18
C GLU A 94 6.52 5.73 -4.54
N ARG A 95 6.20 5.86 -5.83
CA ARG A 95 4.80 6.04 -6.29
C ARG A 95 3.90 4.86 -5.91
N LEU A 96 4.41 3.64 -6.04
CA LEU A 96 3.71 2.44 -5.62
C LEU A 96 3.45 2.43 -4.11
N GLN A 97 4.47 2.78 -3.31
CA GLN A 97 4.38 2.88 -1.86
C GLN A 97 3.39 3.94 -1.42
N VAL A 98 3.41 5.13 -2.03
CA VAL A 98 2.47 6.21 -1.71
C VAL A 98 1.03 5.80 -2.05
N THR A 99 0.82 5.17 -3.20
CA THR A 99 -0.53 4.67 -3.58
C THR A 99 -1.05 3.66 -2.56
N MET A 100 -0.21 2.70 -2.16
CA MET A 100 -0.58 1.73 -1.12
C MET A 100 -0.83 2.39 0.24
N ALA A 101 -0.02 3.36 0.63
CA ALA A 101 -0.20 4.10 1.87
C ALA A 101 -1.55 4.84 1.91
N VAL A 102 -1.97 5.45 0.80
CA VAL A 102 -3.27 6.13 0.69
C VAL A 102 -4.43 5.13 0.75
N LEU A 103 -4.35 3.99 0.05
CA LEU A 103 -5.39 2.95 0.09
C LEU A 103 -5.63 2.47 1.51
N GLU A 104 -4.56 2.14 2.20
CA GLU A 104 -4.58 1.57 3.55
C GLU A 104 -4.95 2.64 4.58
N GLY A 105 -4.41 3.85 4.45
CA GLY A 105 -4.77 4.99 5.29
C GLY A 105 -6.25 5.36 5.19
N HIS A 106 -6.79 5.34 3.97
CA HIS A 106 -8.22 5.57 3.73
C HIS A 106 -9.07 4.44 4.30
N ALA A 107 -8.65 3.17 4.11
CA ALA A 107 -9.36 2.04 4.69
C ALA A 107 -9.45 2.16 6.22
N GLU A 108 -8.35 2.54 6.88
CA GLU A 108 -8.32 2.78 8.33
C GLU A 108 -9.20 3.97 8.73
N HIS A 109 -9.17 5.07 7.99
CA HIS A 109 -10.05 6.22 8.24
C HIS A 109 -11.53 5.83 8.16
N VAL A 110 -11.91 5.05 7.14
CA VAL A 110 -13.29 4.55 6.98
C VAL A 110 -13.64 3.55 8.09
N MET A 111 -12.72 2.67 8.48
CA MET A 111 -12.91 1.75 9.59
C MET A 111 -13.18 2.50 10.90
N ASP A 112 -12.40 3.54 11.22
CA ASP A 112 -12.62 4.35 12.42
C ASP A 112 -13.98 5.08 12.39
N ALA A 113 -14.43 5.51 11.21
CA ALA A 113 -15.75 6.14 11.05
C ALA A 113 -16.93 5.15 11.19
N LEU A 114 -16.75 3.89 10.77
CA LEU A 114 -17.82 2.88 10.75
C LEU A 114 -17.86 1.97 11.99
N ALA A 115 -16.70 1.70 12.59
CA ALA A 115 -16.57 0.74 13.69
C ALA A 115 -17.46 1.05 14.91
N PRO A 116 -17.63 2.31 15.36
CA PRO A 116 -18.50 2.61 16.51
C PRO A 116 -19.96 2.16 16.33
N GLY A 117 -20.47 2.18 15.10
CA GLY A 117 -21.84 1.79 14.79
C GLY A 117 -22.03 0.34 14.37
N LEU A 118 -20.95 -0.35 13.95
CA LEU A 118 -21.04 -1.69 13.36
C LEU A 118 -20.38 -2.76 14.22
N VAL A 119 -19.36 -2.44 15.02
CA VAL A 119 -18.51 -3.42 15.71
C VAL A 119 -18.65 -3.25 17.23
N PRO A 120 -19.26 -4.23 17.93
CA PRO A 120 -19.27 -4.24 19.40
C PRO A 120 -17.84 -4.26 19.96
N GLU A 121 -17.60 -3.57 21.07
CA GLU A 121 -16.29 -3.54 21.75
C GLU A 121 -15.11 -3.10 20.85
N HIS A 122 -15.39 -2.25 19.86
CA HIS A 122 -14.42 -1.83 18.85
C HIS A 122 -13.14 -1.20 19.41
N GLU A 123 -13.18 -0.50 20.54
CA GLU A 123 -11.99 0.15 21.12
C GLU A 123 -10.92 -0.87 21.56
N GLY A 124 -11.34 -1.96 22.22
CA GLY A 124 -10.44 -3.03 22.64
C GLY A 124 -9.87 -3.79 21.44
N LEU A 125 -10.71 -4.04 20.43
CA LEU A 125 -10.30 -4.65 19.18
C LEU A 125 -9.32 -3.75 18.40
N ARG A 126 -9.58 -2.45 18.32
CA ARG A 126 -8.70 -1.45 17.69
C ARG A 126 -7.33 -1.48 18.32
N ALA A 127 -7.25 -1.39 19.65
CA ALA A 127 -5.98 -1.41 20.38
C ALA A 127 -5.22 -2.74 20.17
N ALA A 128 -5.91 -3.88 20.20
CA ALA A 128 -5.31 -5.18 19.95
C ALA A 128 -4.79 -5.30 18.50
N MET A 129 -5.52 -4.77 17.51
CA MET A 129 -5.13 -4.77 16.11
C MET A 129 -3.96 -3.81 15.83
N GLU A 130 -3.96 -2.62 16.44
CA GLU A 130 -2.86 -1.65 16.41
C GLU A 130 -1.58 -2.29 16.98
N HIS A 131 -1.69 -2.89 18.16
CA HIS A 131 -0.58 -3.57 18.82
C HIS A 131 -0.07 -4.77 18.01
N ARG A 132 -0.99 -5.55 17.41
CA ARG A 132 -0.63 -6.62 16.49
C ARG A 132 0.01 -6.09 15.21
N ARG A 133 -0.37 -4.93 14.70
CA ARG A 133 0.26 -4.32 13.52
C ARG A 133 1.70 -3.88 13.83
N ASP A 134 1.91 -3.34 15.02
CA ASP A 134 3.25 -2.98 15.51
C ASP A 134 4.12 -4.22 15.81
N SER A 135 3.49 -5.35 16.18
CA SER A 135 4.19 -6.57 16.64
C SER A 135 4.31 -7.68 15.57
N ARG A 136 3.34 -7.83 14.67
CA ARG A 136 3.26 -8.86 13.61
C ARG A 136 3.44 -8.24 12.24
N SER A 137 4.69 -8.14 11.88
CA SER A 137 5.09 -8.38 10.51
C SER A 137 4.77 -9.86 10.13
N ALA A 138 3.93 -10.14 9.12
CA ALA A 138 3.71 -11.40 8.33
C ALA A 138 2.22 -11.76 8.12
N PRO A 139 1.79 -12.42 7.00
CA PRO A 139 2.55 -13.18 5.99
C PRO A 139 2.38 -12.71 4.52
N GLN A 140 2.06 -11.44 4.26
CA GLN A 140 2.08 -10.87 2.90
C GLN A 140 3.50 -10.52 2.40
N ARG A 141 4.52 -10.99 3.14
CA ARG A 141 5.93 -10.73 2.87
C ARG A 141 6.52 -11.58 1.75
N VAL A 142 5.83 -12.60 1.24
CA VAL A 142 6.44 -13.49 0.22
C VAL A 142 6.45 -12.86 -1.18
N LEU A 143 5.42 -12.10 -1.56
CA LEU A 143 5.39 -11.42 -2.87
C LEU A 143 6.23 -10.13 -2.86
N MET A 144 6.22 -9.37 -1.76
CA MET A 144 6.96 -8.10 -1.62
C MET A 144 8.45 -8.28 -1.31
N ARG A 145 8.87 -9.36 -0.62
CA ARG A 145 10.30 -9.64 -0.37
C ARG A 145 11.05 -10.06 -1.64
N LEU A 146 10.35 -10.65 -2.62
CA LEU A 146 10.96 -11.04 -3.90
C LEU A 146 11.23 -9.82 -4.82
N LEU A 147 10.58 -8.68 -4.57
CA LEU A 147 10.73 -7.44 -5.36
C LEU A 147 11.63 -6.39 -4.68
N GLY A 148 12.36 -6.72 -3.61
CA GLY A 148 13.23 -5.74 -2.92
C GLY A 148 12.47 -4.55 -2.30
N MET A 149 11.15 -4.68 -2.15
CA MET A 149 10.28 -3.68 -1.54
C MET A 149 10.32 -3.84 -0.02
N GLU A 150 11.38 -3.32 0.59
CA GLU A 150 11.43 -3.18 2.03
C GLU A 150 10.36 -2.15 2.43
N MET A 151 9.15 -2.63 2.74
CA MET A 151 8.06 -1.79 3.21
C MET A 151 8.47 -1.18 4.54
N LYS A 152 8.88 0.09 4.52
CA LYS A 152 9.18 0.82 5.74
C LYS A 152 7.85 1.10 6.42
N MET A 153 7.58 0.41 7.53
CA MET A 153 6.39 0.54 8.39
C MET A 153 5.98 1.99 8.74
N ARG A 154 6.88 2.97 8.54
CA ARG A 154 6.62 4.40 8.73
C ARG A 154 5.62 4.96 7.71
N GLN A 155 5.63 4.49 6.45
CA GLN A 155 4.76 4.99 5.37
C GLN A 155 3.28 4.65 5.58
N TYR A 156 2.95 3.59 6.31
CA TYR A 156 1.55 3.21 6.60
C TYR A 156 0.86 4.16 7.59
N ARG A 157 1.59 4.62 8.61
CA ARG A 157 1.06 5.62 9.56
C ARG A 157 0.89 6.97 8.88
N GLU A 158 1.80 7.30 7.97
CA GLU A 158 1.76 8.53 7.16
C GLU A 158 0.48 8.55 6.29
N GLY A 159 0.09 7.42 5.68
CA GLY A 159 -1.17 7.31 4.92
C GLY A 159 -2.44 7.59 5.72
N LYS A 160 -2.57 7.04 6.93
CA LYS A 160 -3.73 7.33 7.81
C LYS A 160 -3.73 8.80 8.23
N ALA A 161 -2.58 9.31 8.68
CA ALA A 161 -2.45 10.69 9.11
C ALA A 161 -2.81 11.67 7.98
N PHE A 162 -2.40 11.35 6.74
CA PHE A 162 -2.81 12.08 5.54
C PHE A 162 -4.34 12.09 5.37
N CYS A 163 -4.99 10.92 5.38
CA CYS A 163 -6.43 10.82 5.19
C CYS A 163 -7.21 11.56 6.28
N ASP A 164 -6.79 11.40 7.54
CA ASP A 164 -7.38 12.09 8.69
C ASP A 164 -7.25 13.61 8.57
N ALA A 165 -6.06 14.11 8.20
CA ALA A 165 -5.82 15.55 8.05
C ALA A 165 -6.65 16.15 6.91
N VAL A 166 -6.71 15.48 5.75
CA VAL A 166 -7.53 15.92 4.61
C VAL A 166 -9.02 15.91 4.95
N ALA A 167 -9.49 14.87 5.64
CA ALA A 167 -10.87 14.80 6.10
C ALA A 167 -11.20 15.84 7.17
N ALA A 168 -10.25 16.18 8.05
CA ALA A 168 -10.44 17.24 9.04
C ALA A 168 -10.61 18.62 8.39
N GLU A 169 -9.89 18.89 7.29
CA GLU A 169 -9.96 20.17 6.59
C GLU A 169 -11.21 20.31 5.69
N GLY A 170 -11.49 19.30 4.86
CA GLY A 170 -12.53 19.41 3.82
C GLY A 170 -13.58 18.30 3.84
N GLY A 171 -13.62 17.52 4.92
CA GLY A 171 -14.55 16.40 5.09
C GLY A 171 -14.34 15.27 4.08
N ALA A 172 -15.32 14.37 4.04
CA ALA A 172 -15.33 13.25 3.09
C ALA A 172 -15.37 13.71 1.63
N THR A 173 -15.89 14.91 1.36
CA THR A 173 -15.94 15.48 0.00
C THR A 173 -14.54 15.74 -0.53
N LEU A 174 -13.68 16.43 0.25
CA LEU A 174 -12.31 16.68 -0.17
C LEU A 174 -11.49 15.39 -0.22
N LEU A 175 -11.61 14.52 0.78
CA LEU A 175 -10.88 13.25 0.79
C LEU A 175 -11.21 12.39 -0.44
N ARG A 176 -12.47 12.36 -0.88
CA ARG A 176 -12.89 11.60 -2.06
C ARG A 176 -12.15 12.02 -3.34
N THR A 177 -11.71 13.27 -3.43
CA THR A 177 -11.02 13.78 -4.62
C THR A 177 -9.67 13.09 -4.88
N VAL A 178 -9.12 12.37 -3.89
CA VAL A 178 -7.94 11.51 -4.09
C VAL A 178 -8.19 10.38 -5.10
N TRP A 179 -9.46 10.03 -5.32
CA TRP A 179 -9.89 8.97 -6.22
C TRP A 179 -10.28 9.48 -7.62
N ASP A 180 -10.18 10.78 -7.90
CA ASP A 180 -10.62 11.37 -9.17
C ASP A 180 -9.79 10.86 -10.36
N ALA A 181 -8.46 10.77 -10.19
CA ALA A 181 -7.51 10.33 -11.21
C ALA A 181 -6.17 9.92 -10.56
N PRO A 182 -5.28 9.20 -11.26
CA PRO A 182 -3.94 8.88 -10.76
C PRO A 182 -3.14 10.12 -10.31
N GLU A 183 -3.28 11.25 -11.01
CA GLU A 183 -2.59 12.51 -10.72
C GLU A 183 -3.14 13.22 -9.47
N ALA A 184 -4.30 12.79 -8.98
CA ALA A 184 -4.89 13.27 -7.74
C ALA A 184 -4.26 12.61 -6.51
N LEU A 185 -3.53 11.48 -6.65
CA LEU A 185 -2.77 10.91 -5.55
C LEU A 185 -1.72 11.90 -5.03
N PRO A 186 -1.41 11.89 -3.72
CA PRO A 186 -0.27 12.63 -3.20
C PRO A 186 1.04 12.07 -3.73
N ASP A 187 2.08 12.90 -3.76
CA ASP A 187 3.46 12.43 -3.79
C ASP A 187 3.97 12.08 -2.37
N ALA A 188 5.22 11.60 -2.27
CA ALA A 188 5.79 11.23 -0.98
C ALA A 188 5.95 12.41 -0.01
N SER A 189 6.19 13.63 -0.50
CA SER A 189 6.23 14.82 0.34
C SER A 189 4.84 15.21 0.81
N GLU A 190 3.84 15.13 -0.06
CA GLU A 190 2.46 15.47 0.24
C GLU A 190 1.81 14.49 1.21
N LEU A 191 2.21 13.22 1.16
CA LEU A 191 1.78 12.20 2.12
C LEU A 191 2.15 12.57 3.56
N VAL A 192 3.32 13.19 3.77
CA VAL A 192 3.78 13.64 5.10
C VAL A 192 3.45 15.10 5.40
N HIS A 193 3.01 15.85 4.39
CA HIS A 193 2.60 17.25 4.46
C HIS A 193 1.24 17.44 3.76
N PRO A 194 0.13 16.95 4.36
CA PRO A 194 -1.18 16.94 3.72
C PRO A 194 -1.67 18.31 3.28
N GLU A 195 -1.25 19.38 3.96
CA GLU A 195 -1.54 20.76 3.60
C GLU A 195 -1.09 21.14 2.19
N ARG A 196 0.00 20.53 1.70
CA ARG A 196 0.51 20.77 0.33
C ARG A 196 -0.41 20.15 -0.71
N TRP A 197 -0.88 18.94 -0.45
CA TRP A 197 -1.85 18.27 -1.30
C TRP A 197 -3.16 19.05 -1.37
N ILE A 198 -3.66 19.49 -0.22
CA ILE A 198 -4.91 20.27 -0.11
C ILE A 198 -4.78 21.57 -0.92
N ALA A 199 -3.66 22.29 -0.79
CA ALA A 199 -3.40 23.49 -1.55
C ALA A 199 -3.35 23.22 -3.06
N ARG A 200 -2.69 22.13 -3.48
CA ARG A 200 -2.62 21.71 -4.89
C ARG A 200 -4.00 21.37 -5.46
N ARG A 201 -4.82 20.60 -4.72
CA ARG A 201 -6.18 20.23 -5.15
C ARG A 201 -7.09 21.44 -5.24
N SER A 202 -6.99 22.36 -4.28
CA SER A 202 -7.75 23.62 -4.29
C SER A 202 -7.39 24.49 -5.49
N ALA A 203 -6.10 24.60 -5.82
CA ALA A 203 -5.63 25.36 -6.98
C ALA A 203 -6.08 24.75 -8.32
N ALA A 204 -6.22 23.42 -8.40
CA ALA A 204 -6.70 22.74 -9.60
C ALA A 204 -8.22 22.85 -9.80
N ALA A 205 -8.96 23.22 -8.76
CA ALA A 205 -10.42 23.39 -8.80
C ALA A 205 -10.86 24.85 -9.05
N ALA A 206 -9.94 25.81 -8.96
CA ALA A 206 -10.15 27.24 -9.21
C ALA A 206 -9.93 27.60 -10.69
#